data_AF-A0A0D2KHQ2-F1
#
_entry.id   AF-A0A0D2KHQ2-F1
#
_cell.length_a   1.000
_cell.length_b   1.000
_cell.length_c   1.000
_cell.angle_alpha   90.00
_cell.angle_beta   90.00
_cell.angle_gamma   90.00
#
_symmetry.space_group_name_H-M   'P 1'
#
loop_
_entity.id
_entity.type
_entity.pdbx_description
1 polymer ?
#
loop_
_entity_poly.entity_id
_entity_poly.type
_entity_poly.pdbx_seq_one_letter_code
_entity_poly.pdbx_strand_id
1 'polypeptide(L)'
;MNAHTHTHALTHPSPQNQVGHHGNQAGANLFCVFDGHGSHGKDAATYSRQVLPALLDIELKKFFARNSSASDPHAAESLKGAVEVLLGEVFSETEKSLTRAGVNLANSGTTASVVYQLGNRLWTASAGDSRVILCQRAPAGPGHRASWRPQPLTIDHRPRRLSERARVEAAGARVQPKRLASGRLVCDIVTESPDPHIACRRVLDAALFEWEERMSADNITVLVVEFDWGDLDRSTEDDLDPRAALSAGAAAAAAGGG
;
A
#
# COMPACT_ATOMS: atom_id res chain seq x y z
N MET A 1 -14.93 -4.67 -6.54
CA MET A 1 -13.60 -4.83 -5.93
C MET A 1 -13.73 -4.35 -4.51
N ASN A 2 -13.61 -5.23 -3.52
CA ASN A 2 -13.60 -4.81 -2.12
C ASN A 2 -12.17 -4.35 -1.80
N ALA A 3 -11.92 -3.05 -1.94
CA ALA A 3 -10.65 -2.47 -1.57
C ALA A 3 -10.46 -2.51 -0.06
N HIS A 4 -9.24 -2.81 0.39
CA HIS A 4 -8.87 -2.60 1.78
C HIS A 4 -8.28 -1.20 1.92
N THR A 5 -8.93 -0.36 2.71
CA THR A 5 -8.54 1.03 2.96
C THR A 5 -7.92 1.18 4.33
N HIS A 6 -6.81 1.91 4.41
CA HIS A 6 -6.08 2.15 5.66
C HIS A 6 -5.49 3.56 5.68
N THR A 7 -5.65 4.26 6.79
CA THR A 7 -5.00 5.54 7.04
C THR A 7 -3.79 5.39 7.95
N HIS A 8 -2.72 6.09 7.61
CA HIS A 8 -1.47 6.15 8.37
C HIS A 8 -1.10 7.62 8.63
N ALA A 9 -0.92 7.97 9.89
CA ALA A 9 -0.31 9.23 10.28
C ALA A 9 1.21 9.05 10.34
N LEU A 10 1.95 9.95 9.69
CA LEU A 10 3.41 9.96 9.74
C LEU A 10 3.84 10.76 10.96
N THR A 11 4.89 10.28 11.63
CA THR A 11 5.45 10.88 12.86
C THR A 11 6.21 12.17 12.62
N HIS A 12 6.29 12.62 11.36
CA HIS A 12 7.04 13.80 10.93
C HIS A 12 6.07 14.93 10.51
N PRO A 13 6.48 16.21 10.64
CA PRO A 13 5.70 17.36 10.14
C PRO A 13 5.51 17.26 8.64
N SER A 14 4.50 17.88 8.02
CA SER A 14 4.26 17.75 6.56
C SER A 14 5.54 17.93 5.70
N PRO A 15 5.77 17.09 4.67
CA PRO A 15 6.94 17.20 3.80
C PRO A 15 7.07 18.60 3.20
N GLN A 16 8.29 19.10 3.07
CA GLN A 16 8.57 20.35 2.39
C GLN A 16 8.49 20.13 0.87
N ASN A 17 8.08 21.16 0.11
CA ASN A 17 8.04 21.14 -1.36
C ASN A 17 7.08 20.11 -2.01
N GLN A 18 5.90 19.90 -1.43
CA GLN A 18 4.84 19.15 -2.13
C GLN A 18 4.19 20.00 -3.23
N VAL A 19 4.13 19.46 -4.45
CA VAL A 19 3.63 20.18 -5.65
C VAL A 19 2.25 19.70 -6.13
N GLY A 20 1.65 18.71 -5.47
CA GLY A 20 0.35 18.16 -5.84
C GLY A 20 -0.83 19.08 -5.49
N HIS A 21 -1.94 18.89 -6.19
CA HIS A 21 -3.20 19.64 -6.00
C HIS A 21 -4.46 18.75 -6.04
N HIS A 22 -4.29 17.45 -5.76
CA HIS A 22 -5.38 16.49 -5.90
C HIS A 22 -6.53 16.77 -4.91
N GLY A 23 -7.77 16.72 -5.36
CA GLY A 23 -8.91 17.13 -4.53
C GLY A 23 -9.00 18.63 -4.27
N ASN A 24 -8.30 19.46 -5.07
CA ASN A 24 -8.08 20.91 -4.82
C ASN A 24 -7.37 21.23 -3.49
N GLN A 25 -6.64 20.27 -2.92
CA GLN A 25 -5.86 20.50 -1.72
C GLN A 25 -4.39 20.75 -2.06
N ALA A 26 -3.85 21.89 -1.62
CA ALA A 26 -2.45 22.22 -1.85
C ALA A 26 -1.52 21.20 -1.17
N GLY A 27 -0.54 20.70 -1.92
CA GLY A 27 0.38 19.66 -1.50
C GLY A 27 -0.21 18.24 -1.60
N ALA A 28 -1.48 18.05 -1.94
CA ALA A 28 -2.06 16.71 -1.99
C ALA A 28 -1.60 15.91 -3.22
N ASN A 29 -1.00 14.75 -2.97
CA ASN A 29 -0.44 13.87 -4.00
C ASN A 29 -1.25 12.57 -4.11
N LEU A 30 -1.33 12.02 -5.32
CA LEU A 30 -1.94 10.73 -5.58
C LEU A 30 -0.97 9.85 -6.38
N PHE A 31 -0.76 8.63 -5.89
CA PHE A 31 0.05 7.62 -6.54
C PHE A 31 -0.77 6.35 -6.73
N CYS A 32 -0.76 5.79 -7.94
CA CYS A 32 -1.52 4.60 -8.26
C CYS A 32 -0.68 3.62 -9.08
N VAL A 33 -0.74 2.34 -8.74
CA VAL A 33 -0.16 1.23 -9.49
C VAL A 33 -1.27 0.26 -9.88
N PHE A 34 -1.27 -0.14 -11.15
CA PHE A 34 -2.23 -1.08 -11.73
C PHE A 34 -1.46 -2.17 -12.47
N ASP A 35 -1.53 -3.40 -11.98
CA ASP A 35 -0.88 -4.56 -12.59
C ASP A 35 -1.91 -5.45 -13.30
N GLY A 36 -1.96 -5.32 -14.62
CA GLY A 36 -2.92 -5.99 -15.49
C GLY A 36 -2.54 -7.43 -15.78
N HIS A 37 -3.51 -8.36 -15.67
CA HIS A 37 -3.33 -9.78 -15.94
C HIS A 37 -4.46 -10.38 -16.78
N GLY A 38 -4.18 -11.50 -17.44
CA GLY A 38 -5.09 -12.15 -18.38
C GLY A 38 -5.06 -11.51 -19.77
N SER A 39 -5.84 -12.06 -20.70
CA SER A 39 -5.86 -11.64 -22.11
C SER A 39 -6.24 -10.18 -22.33
N HIS A 40 -7.01 -9.59 -21.42
CA HIS A 40 -7.42 -8.18 -21.46
C HIS A 40 -6.89 -7.39 -20.25
N GLY A 41 -5.84 -7.89 -19.59
CA GLY A 41 -5.25 -7.26 -18.41
C GLY A 41 -4.72 -5.85 -18.67
N LYS A 42 -4.09 -5.66 -19.85
CA LYS A 42 -3.62 -4.35 -20.30
C LYS A 42 -4.76 -3.34 -20.41
N ASP A 43 -5.90 -3.76 -20.95
CA ASP A 43 -7.07 -2.89 -21.11
C ASP A 43 -7.66 -2.53 -19.74
N ALA A 44 -7.78 -3.52 -18.85
CA ALA A 44 -8.22 -3.30 -17.47
C ALA A 44 -7.31 -2.30 -16.73
N ALA A 45 -5.99 -2.52 -16.75
CA ALA A 45 -5.02 -1.63 -16.10
C ALA A 45 -5.02 -0.22 -16.72
N THR A 46 -5.08 -0.12 -18.05
CA THR A 46 -5.10 1.16 -18.76
C THR A 46 -6.36 1.96 -18.44
N TYR A 47 -7.51 1.30 -18.44
CA TYR A 47 -8.78 1.93 -18.11
C TYR A 47 -8.83 2.36 -16.64
N SER A 48 -8.43 1.49 -15.70
CA SER A 48 -8.36 1.84 -14.28
C SER A 48 -7.40 3.00 -14.00
N ARG A 49 -6.26 3.07 -14.69
CA ARG A 49 -5.31 4.19 -14.61
C ARG A 49 -5.94 5.52 -15.02
N GLN A 50 -6.88 5.54 -15.95
CA GLN A 50 -7.54 6.76 -16.41
C GLN A 50 -8.72 7.14 -15.51
N VAL A 51 -9.51 6.15 -15.10
CA VAL A 51 -10.79 6.38 -14.43
C VAL A 51 -10.64 6.57 -12.92
N LEU A 52 -9.87 5.72 -12.25
CA LEU A 52 -9.81 5.73 -10.78
C LEU A 52 -9.27 7.06 -10.23
N PRO A 53 -8.13 7.59 -10.72
CA PRO A 53 -7.62 8.88 -10.24
C PRO A 53 -8.58 10.04 -10.51
N ALA A 54 -9.27 10.04 -11.66
CA ALA A 54 -10.20 11.09 -12.03
C ALA A 54 -11.46 11.08 -11.15
N LEU A 55 -12.01 9.89 -10.86
CA LEU A 55 -13.14 9.76 -9.96
C LEU A 55 -12.78 10.21 -8.54
N LEU A 56 -11.61 9.79 -8.04
CA LEU A 56 -11.16 10.20 -6.71
C LEU A 56 -10.98 11.71 -6.61
N ASP A 57 -10.39 12.35 -7.64
CA ASP A 57 -10.23 13.80 -7.68
C ASP A 57 -11.58 14.53 -7.60
N ILE A 58 -12.56 14.06 -8.37
CA ILE A 58 -13.91 14.63 -8.39
C ILE A 58 -14.58 14.51 -7.02
N GLU A 59 -14.53 13.33 -6.41
CA GLU A 59 -15.19 13.11 -5.13
C GLU A 59 -14.49 13.84 -3.98
N LEU A 60 -13.15 13.91 -3.97
CA LEU A 60 -12.40 14.72 -3.00
C LEU A 60 -12.73 16.21 -3.16
N LYS A 61 -12.79 16.74 -4.39
CA LYS A 61 -13.19 18.13 -4.65
C LYS A 61 -14.58 18.43 -4.08
N LYS A 62 -15.56 17.54 -4.31
CA LYS A 62 -16.91 17.68 -3.75
C LYS A 62 -16.89 17.63 -2.22
N PHE A 63 -16.11 16.71 -1.65
CA PHE A 63 -15.99 16.55 -0.20
C PHE A 63 -15.41 17.81 0.45
N PHE A 64 -14.26 18.30 -0.02
CA PHE A 64 -13.62 19.49 0.55
C PHE A 64 -14.41 20.78 0.31
N ALA A 65 -15.10 20.91 -0.82
CA ALA A 65 -15.99 22.05 -1.07
C ALA A 65 -17.17 22.12 -0.09
N ARG A 66 -17.67 20.96 0.38
CA ARG A 66 -18.75 20.86 1.37
C ARG A 66 -18.24 20.97 2.81
N ASN A 67 -16.94 20.75 3.02
CA ASN A 67 -16.32 20.69 4.33
C ASN A 67 -15.08 21.59 4.37
N SER A 68 -15.28 22.91 4.24
CA SER A 68 -14.16 23.88 4.18
C SER A 68 -13.25 23.86 5.41
N SER A 69 -13.74 23.39 6.56
CA SER A 69 -12.96 23.14 7.78
C SER A 69 -12.18 21.82 7.77
N ALA A 70 -12.49 20.87 6.89
CA ALA A 70 -11.73 19.62 6.72
C ALA A 70 -10.40 19.82 5.97
N SER A 71 -10.16 21.04 5.45
CA SER A 71 -8.86 21.49 4.97
C SER A 71 -7.84 21.67 6.11
N ASP A 72 -8.32 21.77 7.37
CA ASP A 72 -7.48 21.83 8.54
C ASP A 72 -6.90 20.43 8.86
N PRO A 73 -5.57 20.23 8.82
CA PRO A 73 -4.91 18.97 9.16
C PRO A 73 -5.23 18.44 10.57
N HIS A 74 -5.78 19.29 11.46
CA HIS A 74 -6.17 18.96 12.83
C HIS A 74 -7.62 18.45 12.97
N ALA A 75 -8.46 18.55 11.92
CA ALA A 75 -9.81 17.95 11.86
C ALA A 75 -9.76 16.42 11.56
N ALA A 76 -8.79 15.74 12.18
CA ALA A 76 -8.17 14.50 11.71
C ALA A 76 -9.10 13.29 11.58
N GLU A 77 -10.02 13.08 12.52
CA GLU A 77 -10.84 11.86 12.55
C GLU A 77 -11.98 11.89 11.53
N SER A 78 -12.63 13.04 11.34
CA SER A 78 -13.68 13.18 10.33
C SER A 78 -13.13 13.06 8.91
N LEU A 79 -11.91 13.58 8.68
CA LEU A 79 -11.23 13.45 7.39
C LEU A 79 -10.80 12.00 7.11
N LYS A 80 -10.30 11.29 8.14
CA LYS A 80 -9.87 9.89 8.04
C LYS A 80 -10.98 9.00 7.47
N GLY A 81 -12.11 8.93 8.17
CA GLY A 81 -13.20 8.04 7.80
C GLY A 81 -13.83 8.41 6.45
N ALA A 82 -13.93 9.70 6.15
CA ALA A 82 -14.48 10.16 4.88
C ALA A 82 -13.63 9.73 3.68
N VAL A 83 -12.30 9.92 3.74
CA VAL A 83 -11.42 9.55 2.63
C VAL A 83 -11.36 8.02 2.47
N GLU A 84 -11.40 7.24 3.55
CA GLU A 84 -11.49 5.77 3.48
C GLU A 84 -12.78 5.30 2.78
N VAL A 85 -13.92 5.94 3.06
CA VAL A 85 -15.19 5.65 2.38
C VAL A 85 -15.11 6.02 0.89
N LEU A 86 -14.62 7.22 0.56
CA LEU A 86 -14.47 7.67 -0.82
C LEU A 86 -13.57 6.73 -1.63
N LEU A 87 -12.46 6.27 -1.07
CA LEU A 87 -11.59 5.29 -1.72
C LEU A 87 -12.34 3.97 -2.00
N GLY A 88 -13.12 3.47 -1.05
CA GLY A 88 -13.95 2.28 -1.25
C GLY A 88 -14.99 2.46 -2.37
N GLU A 89 -15.70 3.59 -2.38
CA GLU A 89 -16.71 3.93 -3.39
C GLU A 89 -16.09 4.06 -4.78
N VAL A 90 -14.95 4.74 -4.89
CA VAL A 90 -14.23 4.94 -6.16
C VAL A 90 -13.70 3.62 -6.74
N PHE A 91 -13.21 2.69 -5.91
CA PHE A 91 -12.83 1.35 -6.38
C PHE A 91 -14.05 0.58 -6.91
N SER A 92 -15.18 0.63 -6.18
CA SER A 92 -16.43 -0.01 -6.58
C SER A 92 -16.95 0.56 -7.91
N GLU A 93 -16.94 1.88 -8.07
CA GLU A 93 -17.40 2.54 -9.29
C GLU A 93 -16.46 2.32 -10.47
N THR A 94 -15.15 2.26 -10.23
CA THR A 94 -14.16 1.92 -11.28
C THR A 94 -14.43 0.52 -11.84
N GLU A 95 -14.72 -0.47 -10.99
CA GLU A 95 -15.06 -1.83 -11.44
C GLU A 95 -16.35 -1.89 -12.25
N LYS A 96 -17.41 -1.21 -11.79
CA LYS A 96 -18.66 -1.10 -12.55
C LYS A 96 -18.43 -0.43 -13.90
N SER A 97 -17.58 0.59 -13.94
CA SER A 97 -17.24 1.33 -15.16
C SER A 97 -16.45 0.48 -16.15
N LEU A 98 -15.49 -0.33 -15.70
CA LEU A 98 -14.80 -1.33 -16.54
C LEU A 98 -15.81 -2.28 -17.23
N THR A 99 -16.78 -2.77 -16.47
CA THR A 99 -17.82 -3.67 -16.99
C THR A 99 -18.70 -2.98 -18.02
N ARG A 100 -19.14 -1.73 -17.74
CA ARG A 100 -19.92 -0.92 -18.69
C ARG A 100 -19.14 -0.54 -19.95
N ALA A 101 -17.82 -0.38 -19.85
CA ALA A 101 -16.95 -0.11 -20.98
C ALA A 101 -16.70 -1.35 -21.87
N GLY A 102 -17.23 -2.52 -21.49
CA GLY A 102 -17.10 -3.75 -22.27
C GLY A 102 -15.74 -4.45 -22.12
N VAL A 103 -14.95 -4.09 -21.11
CA VAL A 103 -13.69 -4.80 -20.83
C VAL A 103 -14.05 -6.23 -20.38
N ASN A 104 -13.52 -7.23 -21.06
CA ASN A 104 -13.77 -8.63 -20.72
C ASN A 104 -12.97 -9.02 -19.47
N LEU A 105 -13.65 -9.06 -18.32
CA LEU A 105 -13.07 -9.40 -17.02
C LEU A 105 -13.22 -10.89 -16.64
N ALA A 106 -13.73 -11.75 -17.53
CA ALA A 106 -14.04 -13.14 -17.18
C ALA A 106 -12.79 -13.93 -16.74
N ASN A 107 -11.66 -13.69 -17.40
CA ASN A 107 -10.35 -14.26 -17.08
C ASN A 107 -9.25 -13.19 -17.13
N SER A 108 -9.60 -11.94 -16.82
CA SER A 108 -8.67 -10.81 -16.88
C SER A 108 -9.04 -9.76 -15.85
N GLY A 109 -8.06 -8.96 -15.48
CA GLY A 109 -8.26 -7.92 -14.48
C GLY A 109 -6.99 -7.12 -14.28
N THR A 110 -7.01 -6.29 -13.25
CA THR A 110 -5.84 -5.56 -12.78
C THR A 110 -5.84 -5.53 -11.27
N THR A 111 -4.66 -5.51 -10.66
CA THR A 111 -4.53 -5.02 -9.29
C THR A 111 -4.79 -3.51 -9.26
N ALA A 112 -4.98 -2.97 -8.06
CA ALA A 112 -4.93 -1.55 -7.82
C ALA A 112 -4.29 -1.30 -6.45
N SER A 113 -3.24 -0.48 -6.40
CA SER A 113 -2.63 0.04 -5.16
C SER A 113 -2.59 1.56 -5.26
N VAL A 114 -3.29 2.22 -4.36
CA VAL A 114 -3.51 3.67 -4.37
C VAL A 114 -3.00 4.27 -3.08
N VAL A 115 -2.25 5.36 -3.17
CA VAL A 115 -1.78 6.17 -2.05
C VAL A 115 -2.20 7.61 -2.28
N TYR A 116 -3.10 8.11 -1.44
CA TYR A 116 -3.42 9.53 -1.36
C TYR A 116 -2.67 10.13 -0.18
N GLN A 117 -1.92 11.20 -0.42
CA GLN A 117 -1.16 11.91 0.61
C GLN A 117 -1.71 13.33 0.75
N LEU A 118 -1.97 13.74 1.98
CA LEU A 118 -2.29 15.12 2.33
C LEU A 118 -1.57 15.48 3.63
N GLY A 119 -0.64 16.44 3.55
CA GLY A 119 0.23 16.79 4.67
C GLY A 119 1.07 15.60 5.13
N ASN A 120 1.02 15.29 6.42
CA ASN A 120 1.70 14.15 7.04
C ASN A 120 0.83 12.87 7.13
N ARG A 121 -0.26 12.79 6.35
CA ARG A 121 -1.15 11.63 6.35
C ARG A 121 -1.12 10.92 5.01
N LEU A 122 -1.16 9.60 5.08
CA LEU A 122 -1.28 8.71 3.93
C LEU A 122 -2.56 7.89 4.08
N TRP A 123 -3.37 7.88 3.03
CA TRP A 123 -4.45 6.93 2.86
C TRP A 123 -4.04 5.94 1.79
N THR A 124 -4.10 4.67 2.11
CA THR A 124 -3.82 3.59 1.17
C THR A 124 -5.09 2.81 0.90
N ALA A 125 -5.29 2.43 -0.35
CA ALA A 125 -6.35 1.51 -0.76
C ALA A 125 -5.75 0.47 -1.69
N SER A 126 -6.04 -0.81 -1.46
CA SER A 126 -5.52 -1.88 -2.31
C SER A 126 -6.54 -2.97 -2.63
N ALA A 127 -6.43 -3.49 -3.85
CA ALA A 127 -7.11 -4.68 -4.33
C ALA A 127 -6.10 -5.51 -5.15
N GLY A 128 -5.89 -6.76 -4.76
CA GLY A 128 -4.89 -7.65 -5.37
C GLY A 128 -3.61 -7.77 -4.54
N ASP A 129 -2.51 -8.12 -5.19
CA ASP A 129 -1.26 -8.48 -4.53
C ASP A 129 -0.07 -7.58 -4.87
N SER A 130 -0.33 -6.44 -5.49
CA SER A 130 0.58 -5.29 -5.44
C SER A 130 0.65 -4.73 -4.02
N ARG A 131 1.81 -4.17 -3.65
CA ARG A 131 2.09 -3.76 -2.26
C ARG A 131 2.58 -2.33 -2.15
N VAL A 132 2.10 -1.64 -1.12
CA VAL A 132 2.64 -0.34 -0.68
C VAL A 132 3.50 -0.55 0.56
N ILE A 133 4.73 -0.06 0.53
CA ILE A 133 5.67 -0.09 1.66
C ILE A 133 6.14 1.34 1.91
N LEU A 134 5.96 1.80 3.14
CA LEU A 134 6.58 3.03 3.64
C LEU A 134 7.97 2.70 4.15
N CYS A 135 9.01 3.35 3.64
CA CYS A 135 10.37 3.22 4.15
C CYS A 135 10.75 4.50 4.88
N GLN A 136 10.89 4.43 6.21
CA GLN A 136 11.32 5.56 7.01
C GLN A 136 12.83 5.53 7.20
N ARG A 137 13.50 6.66 6.95
CA ARG A 137 14.93 6.81 7.22
C ARG A 137 15.12 7.00 8.73
N ALA A 138 15.79 6.07 9.38
CA ALA A 138 16.23 6.26 10.75
C ALA A 138 17.44 7.20 10.79
N PRO A 139 17.55 8.08 11.80
CA PRO A 139 18.74 8.89 12.03
C PRO A 139 20.01 8.04 12.02
N ALA A 140 21.03 8.49 11.31
CA ALA A 140 22.37 7.94 11.46
C ALA A 140 23.01 8.54 12.72
N GLY A 141 23.43 7.69 13.66
CA GLY A 141 24.35 8.11 14.73
C GLY A 141 25.75 8.41 14.15
N PRO A 142 26.62 9.12 14.88
CA PRO A 142 27.99 9.37 14.44
C PRO A 142 28.71 8.06 14.05
N GLY A 143 29.23 7.98 12.82
CA GLY A 143 29.93 6.79 12.33
C GLY A 143 29.05 5.63 11.85
N HIS A 144 27.72 5.74 11.91
CA HIS A 144 26.79 4.73 11.42
C HIS A 144 26.20 5.11 10.04
N ARG A 145 25.93 4.13 9.19
CA ARG A 145 25.18 4.35 7.95
C ARG A 145 23.70 4.59 8.29
N ALA A 146 23.04 5.46 7.52
CA ALA A 146 21.59 5.61 7.58
C ALA A 146 20.93 4.23 7.40
N SER A 147 19.97 3.91 8.27
CA SER A 147 19.19 2.68 8.16
C SER A 147 17.76 3.01 7.75
N TRP A 148 17.13 2.11 7.00
CA TRP A 148 15.75 2.26 6.55
C TRP A 148 14.87 1.25 7.28
N ARG A 149 13.74 1.71 7.80
CA ARG A 149 12.73 0.87 8.45
C ARG A 149 11.55 0.69 7.49
N PRO A 150 11.41 -0.47 6.83
CA PRO A 150 10.27 -0.74 5.95
C PRO A 150 9.03 -1.10 6.79
N GLN A 151 7.91 -0.48 6.46
CA GLN A 151 6.60 -0.73 7.04
C GLN A 151 5.59 -0.98 5.91
N PRO A 152 5.11 -2.22 5.73
CA PRO A 152 4.02 -2.50 4.80
C PRO A 152 2.76 -1.72 5.21
N LEU A 153 2.17 -0.98 4.27
CA LEU A 153 0.90 -0.27 4.48
C LEU A 153 -0.29 -1.08 3.95
N THR A 154 -0.04 -2.01 3.03
CA THR A 154 -1.07 -2.90 2.48
C THR A 154 -0.76 -4.36 2.76
N ILE A 155 -1.80 -5.17 2.67
CA ILE A 155 -1.74 -6.62 2.84
C ILE A 155 -2.14 -7.27 1.51
N ASP A 156 -1.24 -8.04 0.91
CA ASP A 156 -1.55 -8.74 -0.34
C ASP A 156 -2.78 -9.65 -0.20
N HIS A 157 -3.70 -9.56 -1.16
CA HIS A 157 -4.83 -10.47 -1.33
C HIS A 157 -4.38 -11.77 -1.99
N ARG A 158 -3.67 -12.61 -1.23
CA ARG A 158 -3.21 -13.93 -1.70
C ARG A 158 -4.23 -15.02 -1.35
N PRO A 159 -4.64 -15.89 -2.29
CA PRO A 159 -5.57 -16.99 -2.02
C PRO A 159 -5.14 -17.98 -0.93
N ARG A 160 -3.82 -18.08 -0.67
CA ARG A 160 -3.27 -18.92 0.42
C ARG A 160 -3.53 -18.36 1.83
N ARG A 161 -3.87 -17.07 1.95
CA ARG A 161 -4.14 -16.44 3.24
C ARG A 161 -5.52 -16.85 3.71
N LEU A 162 -5.62 -17.43 4.92
CA LEU A 162 -6.88 -17.99 5.43
C LEU A 162 -8.04 -16.98 5.44
N SER A 163 -7.79 -15.73 5.84
CA SER A 163 -8.80 -14.68 5.82
C SER A 163 -9.29 -14.37 4.41
N GLU A 164 -8.39 -14.36 3.44
CA GLU A 164 -8.71 -14.06 2.04
C GLU A 164 -9.43 -15.24 1.38
N ARG A 165 -8.96 -16.46 1.63
CA ARG A 165 -9.62 -17.70 1.22
C ARG A 165 -11.06 -17.73 1.73
N ALA A 166 -11.27 -17.49 3.03
CA ALA A 166 -12.60 -17.45 3.62
C ALA A 166 -13.49 -16.37 2.98
N ARG A 167 -12.93 -15.18 2.73
CA ARG A 167 -13.63 -14.07 2.06
C ARG A 167 -14.10 -14.45 0.65
N VAL A 168 -13.23 -15.04 -0.17
CA VAL A 168 -13.59 -15.42 -1.56
C VAL A 168 -14.52 -16.63 -1.61
N GLU A 169 -14.32 -17.62 -0.71
CA GLU A 169 -15.22 -18.79 -0.59
C GLU A 169 -16.63 -18.38 -0.12
N ALA A 170 -16.74 -17.44 0.83
CA ALA A 170 -18.01 -16.87 1.26
C ALA A 170 -18.74 -16.10 0.14
N ALA A 171 -18.00 -15.55 -0.82
CA ALA A 171 -18.55 -14.92 -2.02
C ALA A 171 -18.92 -15.92 -3.13
N GLY A 172 -18.82 -17.23 -2.87
CA GLY A 172 -19.15 -18.30 -3.81
C GLY A 172 -18.01 -18.74 -4.74
N ALA A 173 -16.80 -18.18 -4.58
CA ALA A 173 -15.64 -18.59 -5.36
C ALA A 173 -14.98 -19.87 -4.78
N ARG A 174 -14.06 -20.47 -5.54
CA ARG A 174 -13.24 -21.60 -5.09
C ARG A 174 -11.76 -21.25 -5.20
N VAL A 175 -10.98 -21.55 -4.16
CA VAL A 175 -9.53 -21.43 -4.21
C VAL A 175 -8.93 -22.77 -4.64
N GLN A 176 -8.14 -22.75 -5.72
CA GLN A 176 -7.40 -23.91 -6.20
C GLN A 176 -5.91 -23.57 -6.37
N PRO A 177 -5.00 -24.52 -6.13
CA PRO A 177 -3.60 -24.34 -6.46
C PRO A 177 -3.42 -24.11 -7.97
N LYS A 178 -2.51 -23.21 -8.35
CA LYS A 178 -2.13 -23.02 -9.75
C LYS A 178 -1.50 -24.31 -10.27
N ARG A 179 -2.11 -24.90 -11.29
CA ARG A 179 -1.57 -26.01 -12.07
C ARG A 179 -0.82 -25.43 -13.28
N LEU A 180 0.26 -26.09 -13.66
CA LEU A 180 1.00 -25.82 -14.89
C LEU A 180 0.14 -26.22 -16.10
N ALA A 181 0.55 -25.84 -17.31
CA ALA A 181 -0.11 -26.20 -18.57
C ALA A 181 -0.35 -27.71 -18.71
N SER A 182 0.56 -28.50 -18.15
CA SER A 182 0.48 -29.96 -18.08
C SER A 182 -0.59 -30.49 -17.10
N GLY A 183 -1.30 -29.61 -16.37
CA GLY A 183 -2.24 -29.96 -15.30
C GLY A 183 -1.57 -30.32 -13.97
N ARG A 184 -0.24 -30.33 -13.93
CA ARG A 184 0.54 -30.76 -12.74
C ARG A 184 0.79 -29.61 -11.78
N LEU A 185 0.96 -29.93 -10.50
CA LEU A 185 1.49 -28.98 -9.53
C LEU A 185 3.02 -28.99 -9.56
N VAL A 186 3.62 -27.86 -9.19
CA VAL A 186 5.08 -27.79 -9.00
C VAL A 186 5.54 -28.80 -7.94
N CYS A 187 4.76 -29.01 -6.88
CA CYS A 187 5.07 -30.02 -5.87
C CYS A 187 5.09 -31.44 -6.44
N ASP A 188 4.22 -31.76 -7.40
CA ASP A 188 4.20 -33.07 -8.05
C ASP A 188 5.49 -33.27 -8.84
N ILE A 189 5.92 -32.24 -9.60
CA ILE A 189 7.19 -32.27 -10.34
C ILE A 189 8.37 -32.49 -9.41
N VAL A 190 8.41 -31.81 -8.26
CA VAL A 190 9.49 -31.95 -7.30
C VAL A 190 9.49 -33.32 -6.63
N THR A 191 8.32 -33.80 -6.20
CA THR A 191 8.19 -35.06 -5.45
C THR A 191 8.43 -36.30 -6.31
N GLU A 192 8.07 -36.24 -7.60
CA GLU A 192 8.30 -37.34 -8.56
C GLU A 192 9.69 -37.30 -9.21
N SER A 193 10.51 -36.29 -8.90
CA SER A 193 11.85 -36.20 -9.46
C SER A 193 12.85 -37.00 -8.62
N PRO A 194 13.74 -37.78 -9.26
CA PRO A 194 14.64 -38.68 -8.55
C PRO A 194 15.71 -37.95 -7.72
N ASP A 195 16.01 -36.70 -8.06
CA ASP A 195 16.91 -35.83 -7.29
C ASP A 195 16.57 -34.33 -7.48
N PRO A 196 17.06 -33.45 -6.57
CA PRO A 196 16.75 -32.01 -6.60
C PRO A 196 17.22 -31.25 -7.85
N HIS A 197 18.30 -31.68 -8.52
CA HIS A 197 18.77 -31.01 -9.74
C HIS A 197 17.84 -31.30 -10.92
N ILE A 198 17.37 -32.55 -11.04
CA ILE A 198 16.37 -32.92 -12.05
C ILE A 198 15.02 -32.24 -11.74
N ALA A 199 14.63 -32.15 -10.46
CA ALA A 199 13.45 -31.40 -10.04
C ALA A 199 13.53 -29.93 -10.48
N CYS A 200 14.65 -29.27 -10.18
CA CYS A 200 14.88 -27.87 -10.51
C CYS A 200 14.80 -27.63 -12.02
N ARG A 201 15.46 -28.47 -12.82
CA ARG A 201 15.41 -28.37 -14.29
C ARG A 201 13.98 -28.53 -14.82
N ARG A 202 13.24 -29.54 -14.35
CA ARG A 202 11.85 -29.77 -14.80
C ARG A 202 10.91 -28.63 -14.43
N VAL A 203 11.11 -28.01 -13.26
CA VAL A 203 10.35 -26.81 -12.86
C VAL A 203 10.72 -25.62 -13.74
N LEU A 204 12.01 -25.42 -14.04
CA LEU A 204 12.47 -24.36 -14.93
C LEU A 204 11.94 -24.54 -16.35
N ASP A 205 11.98 -25.75 -16.91
CA ASP A 205 11.46 -26.04 -18.25
C ASP A 205 9.95 -25.78 -18.33
N ALA A 206 9.20 -26.17 -17.28
CA ALA A 206 7.77 -25.90 -17.22
C ALA A 206 7.47 -24.39 -17.06
N ALA A 207 8.27 -23.66 -16.27
CA ALA A 207 8.14 -22.22 -16.11
C ALA A 207 8.51 -21.46 -17.40
N LEU A 208 9.55 -21.93 -18.10
CA LEU A 208 9.98 -21.38 -19.39
C LEU A 208 8.90 -21.56 -20.45
N PHE A 209 8.30 -22.76 -20.53
CA PHE A 209 7.17 -23.02 -21.43
C PHE A 209 5.98 -22.08 -21.15
N GLU A 210 5.61 -21.87 -19.88
CA GLU A 210 4.56 -20.90 -19.51
C GLU A 210 4.94 -19.47 -19.91
N TRP A 211 6.22 -19.10 -19.79
CA TRP A 211 6.69 -17.78 -20.19
C TRP A 211 6.65 -17.58 -21.72
N GLU A 212 7.17 -18.54 -22.49
CA GLU A 212 7.24 -18.45 -23.95
C GLU A 212 5.85 -18.53 -24.61
N GLU A 213 4.99 -19.45 -24.16
CA GLU A 213 3.69 -19.71 -24.80
C GLU A 213 2.56 -18.82 -24.29
N ARG A 214 2.66 -18.31 -23.05
CA ARG A 214 1.56 -17.55 -22.42
C ARG A 214 1.97 -16.16 -21.94
N MET A 215 3.23 -15.77 -22.14
CA MET A 215 3.79 -14.50 -21.64
C MET A 215 3.48 -14.27 -20.15
N SER A 216 3.42 -15.34 -19.35
CA SER A 216 2.86 -15.29 -18.00
C SER A 216 3.89 -14.96 -16.90
N ALA A 217 4.94 -14.21 -17.20
CA ALA A 217 5.86 -13.77 -16.15
C ALA A 217 5.18 -12.73 -15.25
N ASP A 218 5.34 -12.90 -13.94
CA ASP A 218 4.95 -11.90 -12.95
C ASP A 218 5.85 -10.67 -13.15
N ASN A 219 5.34 -9.64 -13.83
CA ASN A 219 6.04 -8.37 -13.97
C ASN A 219 5.91 -7.60 -12.66
N ILE A 220 7.02 -7.42 -11.94
CA ILE A 220 6.99 -6.60 -10.71
C ILE A 220 7.19 -5.14 -11.10
N THR A 221 6.16 -4.32 -10.92
CA THR A 221 6.26 -2.86 -11.02
C THR A 221 6.54 -2.26 -9.65
N VAL A 222 7.66 -1.54 -9.50
CA VAL A 222 8.01 -0.82 -8.26
C VAL A 222 8.01 0.69 -8.55
N LEU A 223 7.17 1.44 -7.83
CA LEU A 223 7.22 2.90 -7.80
C LEU A 223 7.88 3.33 -6.49
N VAL A 224 9.03 3.99 -6.57
CA VAL A 224 9.70 4.59 -5.41
C VAL A 224 9.41 6.08 -5.42
N VAL A 225 8.81 6.58 -4.35
CA VAL A 225 8.54 8.00 -4.14
C VAL A 225 9.26 8.43 -2.87
N GLU A 226 10.17 9.39 -3.01
CA GLU A 226 10.87 10.00 -1.88
C GLU A 226 10.14 11.28 -1.47
N PHE A 227 9.92 11.44 -0.17
CA PHE A 227 9.41 12.67 0.42
C PHE A 227 10.54 13.32 1.22
N ASP A 228 10.81 14.59 0.95
CA ASP A 228 11.76 15.37 1.75
C ASP A 228 11.01 16.05 2.90
N TRP A 229 11.41 15.71 4.12
CA TRP A 229 10.80 16.18 5.35
C TRP A 229 11.58 17.36 5.96
N GLY A 230 12.69 17.77 5.35
CA GLY A 230 13.66 18.71 5.93
C GLY A 230 14.44 18.10 7.10
N ASP A 231 15.45 18.84 7.58
CA ASP A 231 16.11 18.51 8.84
C ASP A 231 15.19 18.86 10.00
N LEU A 232 14.87 17.87 10.85
CA LEU A 232 14.16 18.12 12.11
C LEU A 232 15.08 18.97 12.98
N ASP A 233 14.63 20.18 13.34
CA ASP A 233 15.35 21.03 14.29
C ASP A 233 15.35 20.33 15.67
N ARG A 234 16.46 19.66 15.98
CA ARG A 234 16.64 18.86 17.20
C ARG A 234 16.91 19.71 18.44
N SER A 235 16.87 21.03 18.33
CA SER A 235 17.22 21.96 19.41
C SER A 235 16.26 21.95 20.61
N THR A 236 15.22 21.10 20.61
CA THR A 236 14.21 21.05 21.70
C THR A 236 14.18 19.73 22.47
N GLU A 237 14.94 18.69 22.08
CA GLU A 237 14.95 17.40 22.80
C GLU A 237 16.18 17.20 23.72
N ASP A 238 17.26 17.97 23.56
CA ASP A 238 18.52 17.74 24.32
C ASP A 238 18.61 18.44 25.70
N ASP A 239 17.63 19.25 26.11
CA ASP A 239 17.71 20.01 27.38
C ASP A 239 17.00 19.35 28.58
N LEU A 240 16.49 18.12 28.44
CA LEU A 240 15.98 17.36 29.59
C LEU A 240 16.97 16.26 29.96
N ASP A 241 18.03 16.63 30.70
CA ASP A 241 18.88 15.67 31.39
C ASP A 241 18.04 14.86 32.41
N PRO A 242 17.80 13.56 32.18
CA PRO A 242 17.03 12.73 33.10
C PRO A 242 17.74 12.53 34.46
N ARG A 243 19.02 12.92 34.60
CA ARG A 243 19.76 12.87 35.87
C ARG A 243 19.52 14.09 36.76
N ALA A 244 19.11 15.23 36.20
CA ALA A 244 18.79 16.43 36.98
C ALA A 244 17.46 16.31 37.76
N ALA A 245 16.50 15.52 37.24
CA ALA A 245 15.21 15.29 37.89
C ALA A 245 15.29 14.37 39.12
N LEU A 246 16.32 13.54 39.25
CA LEU A 246 16.51 12.63 40.39
C LEU A 246 17.26 13.27 41.57
N SER A 247 18.01 14.36 41.37
CA SER A 247 18.72 15.06 42.47
C SER A 247 17.84 16.05 43.24
N ALA A 248 16.72 16.50 42.68
CA ALA A 248 15.81 17.45 43.34
C ALA A 248 14.84 16.79 44.34
N GLY A 249 14.54 15.49 44.19
CA GLY A 249 13.63 14.76 45.08
C GLY A 249 14.25 14.23 46.37
N ALA A 250 15.58 14.07 46.42
CA ALA A 250 16.26 13.47 47.58
C ALA A 250 16.65 14.49 48.67
N ALA A 251 16.71 15.79 48.36
CA ALA A 251 17.10 16.84 49.32
C ALA A 251 15.95 17.32 50.23
N ALA A 252 14.68 17.04 49.87
CA ALA A 252 13.51 17.49 50.64
C ALA A 252 13.09 16.54 51.79
N ALA A 253 13.67 15.33 51.87
CA ALA A 253 13.28 14.31 52.85
C ALA A 253 14.17 14.25 54.11
N ALA A 254 15.22 15.08 54.23
CA ALA A 254 16.21 15.00 55.32
C ALA A 254 16.21 16.19 56.30
N ALA A 255 15.23 17.10 56.24
CA ALA A 255 15.19 18.31 57.10
C ALA A 255 13.95 18.40 58.00
N GLY A 256 13.31 17.28 58.35
CA GLY A 256 12.13 17.25 59.22
C GLY A 256 12.15 16.08 60.19
N GLY A 257 12.93 16.18 61.27
CA GLY A 257 12.85 15.23 62.39
C GLY A 257 14.07 15.28 63.30
N GLY A 258 13.90 15.87 64.49
CA GLY A 258 14.84 15.80 65.61
C GLY A 258 15.29 17.16 66.12
#